data_AF-A0A1G6H5H1-F1
#
_entry.id   AF-A0A1G6H5H1-F1
#
_cell.length_a   1.000
_cell.length_b   1.000
_cell.length_c   1.000
_cell.angle_alpha   90.00
_cell.angle_beta   90.00
_cell.angle_gamma   90.00
#
_symmetry.space_group_name_H-M   'P 1'
#
loop_
_entity.id
_entity.type
_entity.pdbx_description
1 polymer ?
#
loop_
_entity_poly.entity_id
_entity_poly.type
_entity_poly.pdbx_seq_one_letter_code
_entity_poly.pdbx_strand_id
1 'polypeptide(L)' 'MTKGKTILISVLLIVSTVIIKVLVADSNTKLDKELIDFFSGILFGVGIALLYPLIFKKRKMTE' A
#
# COMPACT_ATOMS: atom_id res chain seq x y z
N MET A 1 8.92 -16.53 3.97
CA MET A 1 9.02 -15.33 3.10
C MET A 1 10.33 -14.61 3.39
N THR A 2 11.15 -14.33 2.36
CA THR A 2 12.35 -13.51 2.51
C THR A 2 11.96 -12.05 2.74
N LYS A 3 12.65 -11.35 3.66
CA LYS A 3 12.39 -9.93 3.99
C LYS A 3 12.32 -9.04 2.75
N GLY A 4 13.17 -9.31 1.75
CA GLY A 4 13.19 -8.59 0.47
C GLY A 4 11.91 -8.73 -0.35
N LYS A 5 11.27 -9.91 -0.36
CA LYS A 5 9.98 -10.10 -1.08
C LYS A 5 8.86 -9.29 -0.45
N THR A 6 8.82 -9.19 0.87
CA THR A 6 7.79 -8.43 1.60
C THR A 6 7.95 -6.92 1.38
N ILE A 7 9.19 -6.41 1.31
CA ILE A 7 9.46 -5.01 0.93
C ILE A 7 8.98 -4.76 -0.49
N LEU A 8 9.35 -5.63 -1.44
CA LEU A 8 8.91 -5.53 -2.84
C LEU A 8 7.39 -5.50 -2.97
N ILE A 9 6.68 -6.39 -2.27
CA ILE A 9 5.21 -6.43 -2.26
C ILE A 9 4.64 -5.13 -1.70
N SER A 10 5.21 -4.59 -0.63
CA SER A 10 4.71 -3.37 -0.02
C SER A 10 4.92 -2.14 -0.90
N VAL A 11 6.09 -2.04 -1.55
CA VAL A 11 6.38 -0.99 -2.54
C VAL A 11 5.44 -1.13 -3.75
N LEU A 12 5.20 -2.36 -4.22
CA LEU A 12 4.30 -2.64 -5.33
C LEU A 12 2.86 -2.21 -5.00
N LEU A 13 2.37 -2.48 -3.78
CA LEU A 13 1.04 -2.06 -3.32
C LEU A 13 0.90 -0.53 -3.29
N ILE A 14 1.94 0.18 -2.84
CA ILE A 14 1.97 1.66 -2.81
C ILE A 14 2.00 2.24 -4.24
N VAL A 15 2.81 1.68 -5.13
CA VAL A 15 2.89 2.15 -6.52
C VAL A 15 1.57 1.88 -7.25
N SER A 16 0.96 0.72 -7.02
CA SER A 16 -0.32 0.35 -7.63
C SER A 16 -1.44 1.33 -7.22
N THR A 17 -1.43 1.82 -5.98
CA THR A 17 -2.40 2.81 -5.52
C THR A 17 -2.24 4.18 -6.20
N VAL A 18 -1.00 4.62 -6.42
CA VAL A 18 -0.72 5.85 -7.19
C VAL A 18 -1.22 5.72 -8.62
N ILE A 19 -0.94 4.59 -9.29
CA ILE A 19 -1.39 4.33 -10.66
C ILE A 19 -2.92 4.34 -10.75
N ILE A 20 -3.59 3.65 -9.82
CA ILE A 20 -5.05 3.59 -9.78
C ILE A 20 -5.66 5.00 -9.63
N LYS A 21 -5.14 5.84 -8.73
CA LYS A 21 -5.63 7.22 -8.58
C LYS A 21 -5.43 8.06 -9.85
N VAL A 22 -4.30 7.91 -10.54
CA VAL A 22 -4.05 8.62 -11.81
C VAL A 22 -5.01 8.14 -12.89
N LEU A 23 -5.27 6.84 -12.98
CA LEU A 23 -6.16 6.25 -13.99
C LEU A 23 -7.63 6.64 -13.76
N VAL A 24 -8.04 6.74 -12.50
CA VAL A 24 -9.41 7.06 -12.09
C VAL A 24 -9.67 8.56 -12.11
N ALA A 25 -8.65 9.41 -12.09
CA ALA A 25 -8.80 10.86 -12.21
C ALA A 25 -9.62 11.27 -13.45
N ASP A 26 -9.47 10.53 -14.56
CA ASP A 26 -10.17 10.76 -15.83
C ASP A 26 -11.60 10.18 -15.89
N SER A 27 -11.98 9.34 -14.92
CA SER A 27 -13.30 8.68 -14.94
C SER A 27 -14.45 9.63 -14.52
N ASN A 28 -15.54 9.66 -15.28
CA ASN A 28 -16.65 10.61 -15.09
C ASN A 28 -17.71 10.16 -14.07
N THR A 29 -17.61 8.95 -13.54
CA THR A 29 -18.55 8.40 -12.55
C THR A 29 -18.09 8.68 -11.12
N LYS A 30 -18.84 9.53 -10.41
CA LYS A 30 -18.58 9.89 -9.00
C LYS A 30 -18.56 8.66 -8.06
N LEU A 31 -19.47 7.71 -8.27
CA LEU A 31 -19.59 6.51 -7.46
C LEU A 31 -18.35 5.60 -7.59
N ASP A 32 -17.85 5.43 -8.82
CA ASP A 32 -16.66 4.63 -9.09
C ASP A 32 -15.41 5.30 -8.48
N LYS A 33 -15.34 6.64 -8.54
CA LYS A 33 -14.28 7.42 -7.89
C LYS A 33 -14.21 7.19 -6.38
N GLU A 34 -15.33 7.28 -5.66
CA GLU A 34 -15.37 7.06 -4.22
C GLU A 34 -15.03 5.61 -3.83
N LEU A 35 -15.58 4.63 -4.55
CA LEU A 35 -15.30 3.22 -4.27
C LEU A 35 -13.82 2.89 -4.51
N ILE A 36 -13.25 3.40 -5.60
CA ILE A 36 -11.84 3.17 -5.91
C ILE A 36 -10.93 3.93 -4.94
N ASP A 37 -11.29 5.13 -4.48
CA ASP A 37 -10.54 5.83 -3.44
C ASP A 37 -10.59 5.10 -2.10
N PHE A 38 -11.72 4.50 -1.73
CA PHE A 38 -11.85 3.67 -0.54
C PHE A 38 -10.93 2.44 -0.60
N PHE A 39 -10.99 1.67 -1.69
CA PHE A 39 -10.11 0.52 -1.89
C PHE A 39 -8.63 0.91 -1.98
N SER A 40 -8.32 2.05 -2.62
CA SER A 40 -6.97 2.59 -2.69
C SER A 40 -6.45 2.98 -1.31
N GLY A 41 -7.28 3.59 -0.47
CA GLY A 41 -6.94 3.90 0.92
C GLY A 41 -6.62 2.64 1.74
N ILE A 42 -7.41 1.57 1.58
CA ILE A 42 -7.16 0.29 2.24
C ILE A 42 -5.85 -0.34 1.73
N LEU A 43 -5.63 -0.38 0.41
CA LEU A 43 -4.40 -0.94 -0.17
C LEU A 43 -3.15 -0.21 0.35
N PHE A 44 -3.22 1.12 0.41
CA PHE A 44 -2.15 1.96 0.92
C PHE A 44 -1.93 1.71 2.42
N GLY A 45 -3.00 1.62 3.21
CA GLY A 45 -2.95 1.29 4.62
C GLY A 45 -2.31 -0.07 4.89
N VAL A 46 -2.66 -1.10 4.12
CA VAL A 46 -2.05 -2.44 4.22
C VAL A 46 -0.58 -2.41 3.81
N GLY A 47 -0.23 -1.69 2.74
CA GLY A 47 1.15 -1.49 2.32
C GLY A 47 2.03 -0.86 3.42
N ILE A 48 1.52 0.18 4.09
CA ILE A 48 2.21 0.81 5.22
C ILE A 48 2.25 -0.13 6.44
N ALA A 49 1.15 -0.81 6.76
CA ALA A 49 1.09 -1.73 7.90
C ALA A 49 2.06 -2.91 7.75
N LEU A 50 2.37 -3.34 6.52
CA LEU A 50 3.39 -4.35 6.24
C LEU A 50 4.81 -3.77 6.29
N LEU A 51 5.01 -2.53 5.85
CA LEU A 51 6.30 -1.83 5.93
C LEU A 51 6.68 -1.44 7.35
N TYR A 52 5.70 -1.09 8.19
CA TYR A 52 5.91 -0.66 9.56
C TYR A 52 6.72 -1.69 10.39
N PRO A 53 6.32 -2.96 10.53
CA PRO A 53 7.12 -3.97 11.22
C PRO A 53 8.37 -4.42 10.44
N LEU A 54 8.60 -3.94 9.22
CA LEU A 54 9.83 -4.18 8.48
C LEU A 54 10.89 -3.11 8.77
N ILE A 55 10.46 -1.85 8.87
CA ILE A 55 11.31 -0.68 9.15
C ILE A 55 11.47 -0.48 10.67
N PHE A 56 10.38 -0.58 11.42
CA PHE A 56 10.30 -0.35 12.87
C PHE A 56 10.41 -1.60 13.72
N LYS A 57 10.63 -2.78 13.14
CA LYS A 57 11.18 -3.91 13.92
C LYS A 57 12.62 -3.57 14.27
N LYS A 58 12.75 -2.69 15.27
CA LYS A 58 13.92 -2.57 16.13
C LYS A 58 14.40 -3.99 16.36
N ARG A 59 15.71 -4.19 16.17
CA ARG A 59 16.42 -5.39 16.59
C ARG A 59 15.75 -5.86 17.88
N LYS A 60 15.21 -7.08 17.90
CA LYS A 60 14.96 -7.74 19.17
C LYS A 60 16.29 -7.58 19.92
N MET A 61 16.29 -6.79 21.00
CA MET A 61 17.35 -6.86 21.98
C MET A 61 17.34 -8.32 22.40
N THR A 62 18.42 -9.00 22.02
CA THR A 62 18.81 -10.25 22.63
C THR A 62 19.11 -9.92 24.08
N GLU A 63 18.19 -10.27 24.96
CA GLU A 63 18.49 -10.66 26.34
C GLU A 63 17.69 -11.93 26.60
#